data_AF-A0A971F314-F1
#
_entry.id   AF-A0A971F314-F1
#
_cell.length_a   1.000
_cell.length_b   1.000
_cell.length_c   1.000
_cell.angle_alpha   90.00
_cell.angle_beta   90.00
_cell.angle_gamma   90.00
#
_symmetry.space_group_name_H-M   'P 1'
#
loop_
_entity.id
_entity.type
_entity.pdbx_description
1 polymer ?
#
loop_
_entity_poly.entity_id
_entity_poly.type
_entity_poly.pdbx_seq_one_letter_code
_entity_poly.pdbx_strand_id
1 'polypeptide(L)'
;FQNQPPWAQMPLLYVWGHSFEFERNNNWELIEEFCKTVAGDEDVWYATNIEIFDYIKAIRGLNFSVDRKIVYNSAAIPVWIGVDGVAVKINPGLCVHL
;
A
#
# COMPACT_ATOMS: atom_id res chain seq x y z
N PHE A 1 7.70 6.78 -9.32
CA PHE A 1 6.52 6.25 -8.61
C PHE A 1 5.61 7.36 -8.08
N GLN A 2 6.12 8.55 -7.74
CA GLN A 2 5.31 9.70 -7.26
C GLN A 2 4.34 10.29 -8.29
N ASN A 3 4.62 10.17 -9.60
CA ASN A 3 3.74 10.66 -10.66
C ASN A 3 3.00 9.50 -11.33
N GLN A 4 2.01 8.94 -10.63
CA GLN A 4 1.15 7.91 -11.21
C GLN A 4 0.09 8.53 -12.12
N PRO A 5 -0.32 7.84 -13.19
CA PRO A 5 -1.44 8.29 -13.98
C PRO A 5 -2.74 8.23 -13.15
N PRO A 6 -3.73 9.09 -13.43
CA PRO A 6 -4.96 9.18 -12.63
C PRO A 6 -5.79 7.88 -12.56
N TRP A 7 -5.56 6.95 -13.49
CA TRP A 7 -6.24 5.66 -13.55
C TRP A 7 -5.49 4.54 -12.80
N ALA A 8 -4.25 4.76 -12.35
CA ALA A 8 -3.52 3.75 -11.60
C ALA A 8 -4.17 3.53 -10.23
N GLN A 9 -4.46 2.27 -9.91
CA GLN A 9 -5.01 1.87 -8.63
C GLN A 9 -4.01 0.99 -7.88
N MET A 10 -3.82 1.27 -6.59
CA MET A 10 -2.88 0.55 -5.71
C MET A 10 -1.50 0.31 -6.34
N PRO A 11 -0.81 1.37 -6.82
CA PRO A 11 0.51 1.24 -7.43
C PRO A 11 1.51 0.64 -6.41
N LEU A 12 2.27 -0.37 -6.82
CA LEU A 12 3.31 -1.01 -6.02
C LEU A 12 4.67 -0.85 -6.70
N LEU A 13 5.62 -0.23 -6.00
CA LEU A 13 7.03 -0.29 -6.35
C LEU A 13 7.67 -1.42 -5.56
N TYR A 14 8.03 -2.51 -6.23
CA TYR A 14 8.64 -3.68 -5.61
C TYR A 14 10.12 -3.76 -5.94
N VAL A 15 10.97 -3.61 -4.92
CA VAL A 15 12.43 -3.68 -5.06
C VAL A 15 12.91 -5.03 -4.54
N TRP A 16 13.69 -5.75 -5.35
CA TRP A 16 14.25 -7.05 -4.99
C TRP A 16 15.63 -7.24 -5.62
N GLY A 17 16.44 -8.08 -5.00
CA GLY A 17 17.79 -8.42 -5.47
C GLY A 17 18.51 -9.27 -4.43
N HIS A 18 19.74 -9.66 -4.73
CA HIS A 18 20.57 -10.42 -3.82
C HIS A 18 21.71 -9.55 -3.31
N SER A 19 21.95 -9.56 -2.00
CA SER A 19 23.00 -8.73 -1.38
C SER A 19 24.40 -8.99 -1.94
N PHE A 20 24.70 -10.21 -2.39
CA PHE A 20 26.00 -10.54 -2.97
C PHE A 20 26.29 -9.81 -4.28
N GLU A 21 25.26 -9.32 -4.99
CA GLU A 21 25.44 -8.58 -6.24
C GLU A 21 26.10 -7.22 -5.99
N PHE A 22 25.80 -6.58 -4.85
CA PHE A 22 26.40 -5.30 -4.47
C PHE A 22 27.89 -5.41 -4.16
N GLU A 23 28.26 -6.45 -3.41
CA GLU A 23 29.65 -6.74 -3.09
C GLU A 23 30.43 -7.10 -4.35
N ARG A 24 29.89 -8.00 -5.18
CA ARG A 24 30.54 -8.46 -6.41
C ARG A 24 30.83 -7.31 -7.38
N ASN A 25 29.93 -6.34 -7.45
CA ASN A 25 30.05 -5.21 -8.38
C ASN A 25 30.67 -3.97 -7.72
N ASN A 26 31.05 -4.05 -6.43
CA ASN A 26 31.56 -2.93 -5.64
C ASN A 26 30.67 -1.68 -5.77
N ASN A 27 29.36 -1.84 -5.59
CA ASN A 27 28.37 -0.79 -5.82
C ASN A 27 27.29 -0.67 -4.72
N TRP A 28 27.65 -0.91 -3.46
CA TRP A 28 26.77 -0.77 -2.30
C TRP A 28 26.13 0.62 -2.19
N GLU A 29 26.83 1.66 -2.64
CA GLU A 29 26.33 3.03 -2.67
C GLU A 29 25.04 3.17 -3.47
N LEU A 30 24.79 2.29 -4.45
CA LEU A 30 23.58 2.35 -5.28
C LEU A 30 22.31 2.15 -4.44
N ILE A 31 22.29 1.12 -3.57
CA ILE A 31 21.11 0.85 -2.74
C ILE A 31 21.01 1.85 -1.59
N GLU A 32 22.13 2.35 -1.08
CA GLU A 32 22.13 3.40 -0.05
C GLU A 32 21.54 4.71 -0.57
N GLU A 33 21.97 5.18 -1.75
CA GLU A 33 21.43 6.39 -2.37
C GLU A 33 19.97 6.23 -2.78
N PHE A 34 19.58 5.04 -3.26
CA PHE A 34 18.17 4.73 -3.49
C PHE A 34 17.35 4.87 -2.19
N CYS A 35 17.77 4.23 -1.10
CA CYS A 35 17.09 4.30 0.20
C CYS A 35 16.98 5.74 0.71
N LYS A 36 18.04 6.56 0.60
CA LYS A 36 18.00 7.98 0.96
C LYS A 36 16.99 8.77 0.12
N THR A 37 16.91 8.47 -1.18
CA THR A 37 16.01 9.14 -2.12
C THR A 37 14.55 8.84 -1.82
N VAL A 38 14.24 7.60 -1.44
CA VAL A 38 12.85 7.17 -1.26
C VAL A 38 12.37 7.21 0.18
N ALA A 39 13.23 7.39 1.18
CA ALA A 39 12.84 7.36 2.59
C ALA A 39 12.17 8.65 3.07
N GLY A 40 11.29 8.53 4.07
CA GLY A 40 10.68 9.67 4.76
C GLY A 40 9.52 10.35 4.03
N ASP A 41 8.99 9.74 2.97
CA ASP A 41 7.82 10.23 2.26
C ASP A 41 6.55 9.76 3.00
N GLU A 42 5.79 10.70 3.59
CA GLU A 42 4.58 10.40 4.37
C GLU A 42 3.43 9.86 3.51
N ASP A 43 3.47 10.10 2.20
CA ASP A 43 2.49 9.58 1.25
C ASP A 43 2.81 8.15 0.78
N VAL A 44 3.97 7.59 1.20
CA VAL A 44 4.41 6.24 0.85
C VAL A 44 4.23 5.28 2.01
N TRP A 45 3.51 4.19 1.76
CA TRP A 45 3.48 3.08 2.69
C TRP A 45 4.65 2.12 2.45
N TYR A 46 5.65 2.15 3.34
CA TYR A 46 6.73 1.16 3.37
C TYR A 46 6.22 -0.12 4.02
N ALA A 47 6.15 -1.18 3.24
CA ALA A 47 5.52 -2.43 3.65
C ALA A 47 6.39 -3.65 3.31
N THR A 48 6.32 -4.64 4.19
CA THR A 48 6.81 -6.00 3.94
C THR A 48 5.81 -6.78 3.08
N ASN A 49 6.27 -7.90 2.50
CA ASN A 49 5.41 -8.75 1.67
C ASN A 49 4.18 -9.29 2.41
N ILE A 50 4.33 -9.63 3.70
CA ILE A 50 3.20 -10.15 4.48
C ILE A 50 2.16 -9.06 4.76
N GLU A 51 2.61 -7.83 5.00
CA GLU A 51 1.70 -6.68 5.17
C GLU A 51 0.93 -6.38 3.88
N ILE A 52 1.60 -6.43 2.71
CA ILE A 52 0.93 -6.29 1.42
C ILE A 52 -0.10 -7.39 1.21
N PHE A 53 0.25 -8.65 1.51
CA PHE A 53 -0.68 -9.78 1.41
C PHE A 53 -1.91 -9.59 2.31
N ASP A 54 -1.68 -9.24 3.58
CA ASP A 54 -2.75 -9.04 4.55
C ASP A 54 -3.66 -7.86 4.16
N TYR A 55 -3.10 -6.77 3.65
CA TYR A 55 -3.85 -5.61 3.17
C TYR A 55 -4.73 -5.94 1.97
N ILE A 56 -4.21 -6.68 0.99
CA ILE A 56 -5.01 -7.13 -0.16
C ILE A 56 -6.13 -8.08 0.28
N LYS A 57 -5.85 -8.96 1.24
CA LYS A 57 -6.87 -9.84 1.83
C LYS A 57 -7.94 -9.04 2.56
N ALA A 58 -7.57 -8.01 3.31
CA ALA A 58 -8.49 -7.12 4.02
C ALA A 58 -9.39 -6.33 3.06
N ILE A 59 -8.81 -5.72 2.00
CA ILE A 59 -9.58 -5.04 0.95
C ILE A 59 -10.62 -5.96 0.32
N ARG A 60 -10.20 -7.17 -0.06
CA ARG A 60 -11.09 -8.15 -0.70
C ARG A 60 -12.17 -8.68 0.26
N GLY A 61 -11.94 -8.59 1.56
CA GLY A 61 -12.86 -8.99 2.61
C GLY A 61 -13.87 -7.92 3.05
N LEU A 62 -13.82 -6.72 2.47
CA LEU A 62 -14.80 -5.66 2.76
C LEU A 62 -16.21 -6.10 2.38
N ASN A 63 -17.18 -5.89 3.27
CA ASN A 63 -18.58 -6.22 3.04
C ASN A 63 -19.37 -4.94 2.78
N PHE A 64 -20.01 -4.85 1.61
CA PHE A 64 -20.79 -3.67 1.22
C PHE A 64 -22.28 -3.95 1.32
N SER A 65 -23.07 -2.93 1.68
CA SER A 65 -24.52 -2.95 1.47
C SER A 65 -24.85 -3.04 -0.03
N VAL A 66 -26.06 -3.51 -0.35
CA VAL A 66 -26.52 -3.67 -1.74
C VAL A 66 -26.47 -2.35 -2.51
N ASP A 67 -26.78 -1.24 -1.85
CA ASP A 67 -26.74 0.11 -2.43
C ASP A 67 -25.36 0.79 -2.34
N ARG A 68 -24.34 0.10 -1.81
CA ARG A 68 -22.95 0.57 -1.62
C ARG A 68 -22.79 1.83 -0.76
N LYS A 69 -23.82 2.19 0.01
CA LYS A 69 -23.74 3.33 0.95
C LYS A 69 -23.08 2.98 2.26
N ILE A 70 -22.91 1.69 2.56
CA ILE A 70 -22.34 1.22 3.82
C ILE A 70 -21.27 0.18 3.51
N VAL A 71 -20.16 0.26 4.23
CA VAL A 71 -19.08 -0.73 4.18
C VAL A 71 -18.68 -1.17 5.58
N TYR A 72 -18.45 -2.47 5.75
CA TYR A 72 -17.94 -3.08 6.97
C TYR A 72 -16.56 -3.71 6.73
N ASN A 73 -15.58 -3.31 7.56
CA ASN A 73 -14.25 -3.91 7.58
C ASN A 73 -14.17 -4.99 8.65
N SER A 74 -14.17 -6.26 8.23
CA SER A 74 -14.02 -7.42 9.11
C SER A 74 -12.56 -7.76 9.45
N ALA A 75 -11.58 -7.09 8.84
CA ALA A 75 -10.17 -7.33 9.08
C ALA A 75 -9.68 -6.64 10.35
N ALA A 76 -8.51 -7.07 10.85
CA ALA A 76 -7.84 -6.52 12.01
C ALA A 76 -6.94 -5.30 11.71
N ILE A 77 -6.91 -4.83 10.45
CA ILE A 77 -6.11 -3.70 9.99
C ILE A 77 -7.00 -2.65 9.30
N PRO A 78 -6.63 -1.35 9.36
CA PRO A 78 -7.34 -0.32 8.63
C PRO A 78 -7.18 -0.52 7.12
N VAL A 79 -8.24 -0.19 6.39
CA VAL A 79 -8.27 -0.26 4.92
C VAL A 79 -8.68 1.11 4.36
N TRP A 80 -8.05 1.53 3.28
CA TRP A 80 -8.44 2.73 2.54
C TRP A 80 -9.11 2.35 1.23
N ILE A 81 -10.22 3.04 0.94
CA ILE A 81 -10.92 2.95 -0.35
C ILE A 81 -11.10 4.35 -0.94
N GLY A 82 -11.28 4.44 -2.25
CA GLY A 82 -11.66 5.68 -2.92
C GLY A 82 -13.18 5.81 -3.02
N VAL A 83 -13.74 6.92 -2.56
CA VAL A 83 -15.15 7.30 -2.69
C VAL A 83 -15.20 8.68 -3.32
N ASP A 84 -15.74 8.77 -4.55
CA ASP A 84 -15.85 10.03 -5.31
C ASP A 84 -14.54 10.85 -5.37
N GLY A 85 -13.40 10.15 -5.51
CA GLY A 85 -12.07 10.75 -5.58
C GLY A 85 -11.44 11.09 -4.23
N VAL A 86 -12.13 10.82 -3.12
CA VAL A 86 -11.63 11.03 -1.76
C VAL A 86 -11.23 9.70 -1.13
N ALA A 87 -10.06 9.67 -0.49
CA ALA A 87 -9.62 8.50 0.28
C ALA A 87 -10.39 8.42 1.61
N VAL A 88 -11.08 7.30 1.83
CA VAL A 88 -11.83 7.01 3.06
C VAL A 88 -11.16 5.86 3.80
N LYS A 89 -10.80 6.10 5.06
CA LYS A 89 -10.25 5.08 5.98
C LYS A 89 -11.36 4.36 6.71
N ILE A 90 -11.34 3.03 6.68
CA ILE A 90 -12.25 2.15 7.41
C ILE A 90 -11.45 1.39 8.46
N ASN A 91 -11.60 1.77 9.73
CA ASN A 91 -10.88 1.12 10.83
C ASN A 91 -11.36 -0.33 11.06
N PRO A 92 -10.52 -1.19 11.67
CA PRO A 92 -10.87 -2.58 11.99
C PRO A 92 -12.20 -2.71 12.72
N GLY A 93 -13.03 -3.66 12.30
CA GLY A 93 -14.30 -3.98 12.95
C GLY A 93 -15.38 -2.89 12.85
N LEU A 94 -15.15 -1.80 12.11
CA LEU A 94 -16.11 -0.72 11.98
C LEU A 94 -16.95 -0.81 10.70
N CYS A 95 -18.16 -0.28 10.83
CA CYS A 95 -19.09 -0.04 9.74
C CYS A 95 -19.13 1.47 9.48
N VAL A 96 -18.97 1.88 8.21
CA VAL A 96 -18.89 3.30 7.80
C VAL A 96 -19.91 3.55 6.70
N HIS A 97 -20.60 4.69 6.79
CA HIS A 97 -21.43 5.18 5.70
C HIS A 97 -20.56 5.98 4.73
N LEU A 98 -20.60 5.60 3.45
CA LEU A 98 -19.85 6.21 2.36
C LEU A 98 -20.60 7.42 1.78
#